data_AF-A0A378NEU2-F1
#
_entry.id   AF-A0A378NEU2-F1
#
_cell.length_a   1.000
_cell.length_b   1.000
_cell.length_c   1.000
_cell.angle_alpha   90.00
_cell.angle_beta   90.00
_cell.angle_gamma   90.00
#
_symmetry.space_group_name_H-M   'P 1'
#
loop_
_entity.id
_entity.type
_entity.pdbx_description
1 polymer ?
#
loop_
_entity_poly.entity_id
_entity_poly.type
_entity_poly.pdbx_seq_one_letter_code
_entity_poly.pdbx_strand_id
1 'polypeptide(L)'
;MKTTQHILDEREQQHGNYNSFAKIYGGLRKVSDPHAEKLTWRQQISVEMILFKLARILNNGSNHQDSWQDIAGYALLGGDIYTPQSSDNTNTKGLPKPLTDSIYPESHLDKNAVWRLDLEFETKEQAVAVLEAVTGKKYSENIT
;
A
#
# COMPACT_ATOMS: atom_id res chain seq x y z
N MET A 1 2.87 25.16 12.84
CA MET A 1 2.91 24.57 11.49
C MET A 1 4.25 24.94 10.88
N LYS A 2 5.00 23.99 10.28
CA LYS A 2 6.25 24.33 9.58
C LYS A 2 5.93 25.19 8.34
N THR A 3 6.72 26.21 8.09
CA THR A 3 6.60 27.00 6.84
C THR A 3 7.20 26.21 5.68
N THR A 4 6.81 26.54 4.45
CA THR A 4 7.41 25.93 3.25
C THR A 4 8.93 26.10 3.23
N GLN A 5 9.44 27.28 3.62
CA GLN A 5 10.87 27.52 3.67
C GLN A 5 11.60 26.54 4.60
N HIS A 6 11.04 26.31 5.78
CA HIS A 6 11.62 25.36 6.73
C HIS A 6 11.66 23.94 6.18
N ILE A 7 10.63 23.51 5.44
CA ILE A 7 10.60 22.20 4.77
C ILE A 7 11.69 22.14 3.69
N LEU A 8 11.88 23.21 2.91
CA LEU A 8 12.90 23.25 1.87
C LEU A 8 14.32 23.15 2.45
N ASP A 9 14.60 23.89 3.53
CA ASP A 9 15.91 23.87 4.19
C ASP A 9 16.24 22.47 4.75
N GLU A 10 15.27 21.82 5.40
CA GLU A 10 15.41 20.43 5.88
C GLU A 10 15.69 19.45 4.73
N ARG A 11 15.02 19.63 3.59
CA ARG A 11 15.19 18.76 2.42
C ARG A 11 16.51 18.98 1.71
N GLU A 12 16.99 20.21 1.61
CA GLU A 12 18.30 20.50 1.04
C GLU A 12 19.42 19.90 1.89
N GLN A 13 19.30 19.94 3.23
CA GLN A 13 20.26 19.27 4.12
C GLN A 13 20.27 17.74 3.93
N GLN A 14 19.09 17.14 3.75
CA GLN A 14 18.93 15.68 3.62
C GLN A 14 19.25 15.13 2.22
N HIS A 15 18.91 15.88 1.17
CA HIS A 15 18.92 15.37 -0.21
C HIS A 15 19.78 16.22 -1.14
N GLY A 16 20.56 17.14 -0.58
CA GLY A 16 21.42 18.05 -1.31
C GLY A 16 20.63 19.10 -2.09
N ASN A 17 21.39 19.89 -2.87
CA ASN A 17 20.84 20.99 -3.64
C ASN A 17 19.91 20.50 -4.77
N TYR A 18 18.76 21.14 -4.93
CA TYR A 18 17.75 20.75 -5.92
C TYR A 18 18.21 20.86 -7.38
N ASN A 19 19.03 21.87 -7.73
CA ASN A 19 19.52 22.01 -9.10
C ASN A 19 20.48 20.89 -9.49
N SER A 20 21.31 20.44 -8.53
CA SER A 20 22.20 19.30 -8.74
C SER A 20 21.37 18.01 -8.90
N PHE A 21 20.37 17.79 -8.03
CA PHE A 21 19.41 16.70 -8.18
C PHE A 21 18.75 16.69 -9.57
N ALA A 22 18.20 17.83 -10.01
CA ALA A 22 17.50 17.94 -11.28
C ALA A 22 18.41 17.62 -12.48
N LYS A 23 19.69 18.03 -12.42
CA LYS A 23 20.69 17.68 -13.45
C LYS A 23 20.97 16.18 -13.50
N ILE A 24 21.19 15.55 -12.35
CA ILE A 24 21.45 14.11 -12.26
C ILE A 24 20.25 13.33 -12.78
N TYR A 25 19.07 13.62 -12.24
CA TYR A 25 17.83 12.95 -12.59
C TYR A 25 17.46 13.14 -14.07
N GLY A 26 17.55 14.37 -14.59
CA GLY A 26 17.35 14.64 -16.01
C GLY A 26 18.37 13.93 -16.90
N GLY A 27 19.61 13.77 -16.44
CA GLY A 27 20.64 12.97 -17.11
C GLY A 27 20.28 11.49 -17.21
N LEU A 28 19.80 10.89 -16.11
CA LEU A 28 19.30 9.52 -16.09
C LEU A 28 18.11 9.34 -17.06
N ARG A 29 17.17 10.30 -17.05
CA ARG A 29 15.99 10.26 -17.91
C ARG A 29 16.29 10.34 -19.40
N LYS A 30 17.32 11.11 -19.78
CA LYS A 30 17.78 11.12 -21.19
C LYS A 30 18.17 9.73 -21.69
N VAL A 31 18.61 8.83 -20.80
CA VAL A 31 18.94 7.45 -21.15
C VAL A 31 17.70 6.55 -21.10
N SER A 32 16.82 6.70 -20.11
CA SER A 32 15.66 5.81 -19.94
C SER A 32 14.49 6.11 -20.87
N ASP A 33 14.19 7.39 -21.10
CA ASP A 33 12.97 7.82 -21.79
C ASP A 33 12.85 7.23 -23.22
N PRO A 34 13.93 7.16 -24.04
CA PRO A 34 13.87 6.51 -25.36
C PRO A 34 13.54 5.00 -25.33
N HIS A 35 13.60 4.36 -24.17
CA HIS A 35 13.34 2.93 -24.01
C HIS A 35 12.00 2.64 -23.31
N ALA A 36 11.29 3.66 -22.85
CA ALA A 36 10.07 3.52 -22.06
C ALA A 36 8.89 2.93 -22.84
N GLU A 37 8.86 3.08 -24.16
CA GLU A 37 7.77 2.57 -25.03
C GLU A 37 7.58 1.04 -24.96
N LYS A 38 8.62 0.31 -24.53
CA LYS A 38 8.61 -1.15 -24.41
C LYS A 38 8.03 -1.63 -23.07
N LEU A 39 7.73 -0.70 -22.16
CA LEU A 39 7.32 -0.98 -20.79
C LEU A 39 5.84 -0.69 -20.59
N THR A 40 5.18 -1.48 -19.75
CA THR A 40 3.85 -1.16 -19.25
C THR A 40 3.88 0.07 -18.34
N TRP A 41 2.74 0.75 -18.14
CA TRP A 41 2.67 1.90 -17.23
C TRP A 41 3.20 1.60 -15.82
N ARG A 42 2.92 0.40 -15.28
CA ARG A 42 3.45 -0.03 -13.98
C ARG A 42 4.98 -0.06 -13.97
N GLN A 43 5.58 -0.66 -15.00
CA GLN A 43 7.03 -0.75 -15.14
C GLN A 43 7.67 0.63 -15.35
N GLN A 44 7.07 1.48 -16.19
CA GLN A 44 7.55 2.84 -16.43
C GLN A 44 7.61 3.66 -15.14
N ILE A 45 6.52 3.66 -14.34
CA ILE A 45 6.49 4.37 -13.06
C ILE A 45 7.51 3.79 -12.08
N SER A 46 7.70 2.47 -12.06
CA SER A 46 8.69 1.84 -11.19
C SER A 46 10.11 2.25 -11.55
N VAL A 47 10.46 2.25 -12.85
CA VAL A 47 11.75 2.73 -13.35
C VAL A 47 11.94 4.21 -13.02
N GLU A 48 10.94 5.05 -13.28
CA GLU A 48 10.97 6.49 -12.99
C GLU A 48 11.27 6.76 -11.50
N MET A 49 10.58 6.05 -10.60
CA MET A 49 10.79 6.19 -9.16
C MET A 49 12.16 5.68 -8.72
N ILE A 50 12.68 4.59 -9.30
CA ILE A 50 14.04 4.10 -9.03
C ILE A 50 15.07 5.15 -9.45
N LEU A 51 14.96 5.72 -10.65
CA LEU A 51 15.87 6.76 -11.13
C LEU A 51 15.83 8.01 -10.25
N PHE A 52 14.63 8.39 -9.78
CA PHE A 52 14.45 9.51 -8.86
C PHE A 52 15.18 9.26 -7.53
N LYS A 53 15.09 8.06 -6.97
CA LYS A 53 15.78 7.69 -5.72
C LYS A 53 17.30 7.57 -5.90
N LEU A 54 17.76 7.02 -7.03
CA LEU A 54 19.17 7.02 -7.40
C LEU A 54 19.73 8.44 -7.50
N ALA A 55 18.99 9.36 -8.12
CA ALA A 55 19.39 10.76 -8.19
C ALA A 55 19.52 11.40 -6.80
N ARG A 56 18.63 11.08 -5.84
CA ARG A 56 18.79 11.53 -4.44
C ARG A 56 20.03 10.95 -3.78
N ILE A 57 20.29 9.65 -3.95
CA ILE A 57 21.48 8.98 -3.40
C ILE A 57 22.77 9.64 -3.91
N LEU A 58 22.84 9.89 -5.22
CA LEU A 58 23.98 10.55 -5.86
C LEU A 58 24.10 12.03 -5.44
N ASN A 59 22.99 12.69 -5.15
CA ASN A 59 22.93 14.08 -4.72
C ASN A 59 23.03 14.25 -3.20
N ASN A 60 23.99 13.58 -2.55
CA ASN A 60 24.23 13.65 -1.09
C ASN A 60 23.26 12.84 -0.19
N GLY A 61 22.45 11.94 -0.75
CA GLY A 61 21.50 11.11 -0.01
C GLY A 61 21.97 9.69 0.28
N SER A 62 23.26 9.36 0.15
CA SER A 62 23.74 7.96 0.21
C SER A 62 23.44 7.24 1.52
N ASN A 63 23.42 7.97 2.64
CA ASN A 63 23.11 7.44 3.97
C ASN A 63 21.61 7.38 4.27
N HIS A 64 20.74 7.84 3.35
CA HIS A 64 19.29 7.82 3.52
C HIS A 64 18.74 6.43 3.19
N GLN A 65 18.67 5.56 4.21
CA GLN A 65 18.16 4.18 4.08
C GLN A 65 16.80 4.08 3.39
N ASP A 66 15.89 5.04 3.65
CA ASP A 66 14.58 5.14 2.99
C ASP A 66 14.69 5.13 1.46
N SER A 67 15.69 5.80 0.88
CA SER A 67 15.86 5.83 -0.57
C SER A 67 16.26 4.47 -1.15
N TRP A 68 17.04 3.68 -0.42
CA TRP A 68 17.39 2.31 -0.80
C TRP A 68 16.21 1.36 -0.64
N GLN A 69 15.44 1.51 0.44
CA GLN A 69 14.24 0.72 0.69
C GLN A 69 13.17 0.96 -0.38
N ASP A 70 12.98 2.22 -0.80
CA ASP A 70 12.10 2.58 -1.90
C ASP A 70 12.52 1.93 -3.21
N ILE A 71 13.82 1.93 -3.55
CA ILE A 71 14.33 1.27 -4.75
C ILE A 71 13.99 -0.22 -4.74
N ALA A 72 14.20 -0.90 -3.62
CA ALA A 72 13.83 -2.30 -3.48
C ALA A 72 12.32 -2.50 -3.66
N GLY A 73 11.49 -1.66 -3.02
CA GLY A 73 10.04 -1.72 -3.13
C GLY A 73 9.54 -1.53 -4.57
N TYR A 74 10.02 -0.50 -5.27
CA TYR A 74 9.64 -0.25 -6.67
C TYR A 74 10.15 -1.35 -7.61
N ALA A 75 11.33 -1.92 -7.36
CA ALA A 75 11.80 -3.06 -8.15
C ALA A 75 10.90 -4.28 -7.99
N LEU A 76 10.47 -4.57 -6.75
CA LEU A 76 9.57 -5.68 -6.45
C LEU A 76 8.18 -5.49 -7.08
N LEU A 77 7.60 -4.30 -6.95
CA LEU A 77 6.28 -3.97 -7.52
C LEU A 77 6.31 -3.88 -9.05
N GLY A 78 7.35 -3.29 -9.62
CA GLY A 78 7.51 -3.12 -11.07
C GLY A 78 7.77 -4.43 -11.80
N GLY A 79 8.50 -5.34 -11.16
CA GLY A 79 8.72 -6.70 -11.65
C GLY A 79 7.55 -7.65 -11.40
N ASP A 80 6.52 -7.23 -10.65
CA ASP A 80 5.43 -8.09 -10.17
C ASP A 80 5.92 -9.36 -9.46
N ILE A 81 7.08 -9.24 -8.79
CA ILE A 81 7.73 -10.33 -8.03
C ILE A 81 7.46 -10.23 -6.53
N TYR A 82 6.81 -9.15 -6.09
CA TYR A 82 6.30 -9.04 -4.75
C TYR A 82 5.06 -9.92 -4.61
N THR A 83 5.18 -11.01 -3.85
CA THR A 83 4.01 -11.66 -3.28
C THR A 83 3.79 -11.02 -1.91
N PRO A 84 2.71 -10.26 -1.69
CA PRO A 84 2.36 -9.84 -0.35
C PRO A 84 2.30 -11.11 0.48
N GLN A 85 3.02 -11.15 1.60
CA GLN A 85 2.68 -12.11 2.62
C GLN A 85 1.20 -11.85 2.92
N SER A 86 0.34 -12.84 2.66
CA SER A 86 -0.90 -12.92 3.41
C SER A 86 -0.48 -12.74 4.86
N SER A 87 -1.12 -11.82 5.57
CA SER A 87 -0.86 -11.61 7.00
C SER A 87 -1.22 -12.90 7.75
N ASP A 88 -0.34 -13.90 7.69
CA ASP A 88 -0.39 -15.19 8.36
C ASP A 88 0.63 -15.19 9.52
N ASN A 89 0.61 -14.09 10.28
CA ASN A 89 1.19 -14.04 11.63
C ASN A 89 0.09 -13.98 12.70
N THR A 90 -1.15 -14.27 12.33
CA THR A 90 -2.09 -14.93 13.22
C THR A 90 -2.15 -16.38 12.81
N ASN A 91 -2.51 -17.25 13.74
CA ASN A 91 -3.03 -18.58 13.46
C ASN A 91 -4.38 -18.43 12.71
N THR A 92 -4.35 -17.82 11.52
CA THR A 92 -5.47 -17.67 10.60
C THR A 92 -5.64 -19.03 9.97
N LYS A 93 -6.44 -19.88 10.64
CA LYS A 93 -7.46 -20.62 9.89
C LYS A 93 -8.06 -19.57 8.96
N GLY A 94 -7.71 -19.62 7.67
CA GLY A 94 -8.30 -18.74 6.68
C GLY A 94 -9.79 -18.69 6.96
N LEU A 95 -10.38 -17.48 6.92
CA LEU A 95 -11.81 -17.32 7.20
C LEU A 95 -12.53 -18.49 6.55
N PRO A 96 -13.37 -19.26 7.29
CA PRO A 96 -14.15 -20.28 6.63
C PRO A 96 -14.79 -19.60 5.44
N LYS A 97 -14.57 -20.16 4.23
CA LYS A 97 -15.22 -19.67 3.01
C LYS A 97 -16.65 -19.33 3.41
N PRO A 98 -17.17 -18.14 3.05
CA PRO A 98 -18.50 -17.74 3.46
C PRO A 98 -19.43 -18.93 3.26
N LEU A 99 -20.20 -19.30 4.29
CA LEU A 99 -21.09 -20.47 4.28
C LEU A 99 -22.18 -20.40 3.19
N THR A 100 -22.12 -19.36 2.35
CA THR A 100 -22.87 -19.24 1.12
C THR A 100 -21.87 -19.28 -0.03
N ASP A 101 -21.75 -20.44 -0.69
CA ASP A 101 -21.66 -20.40 -2.15
C ASP A 101 -22.89 -19.61 -2.59
N SER A 102 -22.73 -18.30 -2.81
CA SER A 102 -23.84 -17.46 -3.25
C SER A 102 -24.28 -17.99 -4.59
N ILE A 103 -25.42 -18.69 -4.59
CA ILE A 103 -26.09 -19.22 -5.78
C ILE A 103 -26.59 -18.08 -6.70
N TYR A 104 -26.46 -16.83 -6.26
CA TYR A 104 -26.77 -15.64 -7.04
C TYR A 104 -25.48 -14.94 -7.48
N PRO A 105 -25.29 -14.71 -8.80
CA PRO A 105 -24.17 -13.94 -9.31
C PRO A 105 -24.26 -12.49 -8.82
N GLU A 106 -23.11 -11.87 -8.56
CA GLU A 106 -22.96 -10.50 -8.02
C GLU A 106 -23.62 -9.39 -8.88
N SER A 107 -24.20 -9.73 -10.03
CA SER A 107 -24.91 -8.83 -10.94
C SER A 107 -26.20 -8.22 -10.37
N HIS A 108 -26.74 -8.77 -9.27
CA HIS A 108 -27.98 -8.27 -8.64
C HIS A 108 -27.73 -7.35 -7.44
N LEU A 109 -26.48 -7.19 -6.99
CA LEU A 109 -26.16 -6.32 -5.88
C LEU A 109 -25.98 -4.89 -6.38
N ASP A 110 -26.95 -4.01 -6.09
CA ASP A 110 -26.71 -2.57 -6.16
C ASP A 110 -25.69 -2.20 -5.08
N LYS A 111 -24.43 -2.03 -5.50
CA LYS A 111 -23.30 -1.76 -4.62
C LYS A 111 -23.46 -0.44 -3.84
N ASN A 112 -24.42 0.41 -4.22
CA ASN A 112 -24.70 1.68 -3.55
C ASN A 112 -25.63 1.53 -2.32
N ALA A 113 -26.22 0.35 -2.09
CA ALA A 113 -27.19 0.12 -1.00
C ALA A 113 -26.67 -0.79 0.12
N VAL A 114 -25.42 -1.29 0.03
CA VAL A 114 -24.84 -2.21 1.01
C VAL A 114 -23.79 -1.48 1.85
N TRP A 115 -24.08 -1.29 3.13
CA TRP A 115 -23.14 -0.74 4.11
C TRP A 115 -22.53 -1.87 4.92
N ARG A 116 -21.19 -1.93 4.94
CA ARG A 116 -20.43 -2.92 5.72
C ARG A 116 -19.85 -2.23 6.94
N LEU A 117 -19.95 -2.89 8.09
CA LEU A 117 -19.35 -2.46 9.34
C LEU A 117 -18.54 -3.63 9.90
N ASP A 118 -17.23 -3.44 9.95
CA ASP A 118 -16.30 -4.41 10.53
C ASP A 118 -16.09 -4.06 12.00
N LEU A 119 -16.41 -4.99 12.89
CA LEU A 119 -16.26 -4.85 14.34
C LEU A 119 -15.36 -5.98 14.87
N GLU A 120 -14.42 -5.62 15.73
CA GLU A 120 -13.56 -6.57 16.44
C GLU A 120 -13.98 -6.65 17.90
N PHE A 121 -14.03 -7.87 18.44
CA PHE A 121 -14.39 -8.15 19.82
C PHE A 121 -13.34 -9.05 20.45
N GLU A 122 -13.06 -8.83 21.73
CA GLU A 122 -12.08 -9.64 22.47
C GLU A 122 -12.66 -11.00 22.84
N THR A 123 -13.99 -11.11 23.01
CA THR A 123 -14.67 -12.37 23.34
C THR A 123 -15.92 -12.62 22.50
N LYS A 124 -16.30 -13.90 22.38
CA LYS A 124 -17.50 -14.34 21.65
C LYS A 124 -18.78 -13.79 22.28
N GLU A 125 -18.80 -13.67 23.60
CA GLU A 125 -19.94 -13.17 24.38
C GLU A 125 -20.19 -11.69 24.07
N GLN A 126 -19.12 -10.89 23.91
CA GLN A 126 -19.23 -9.49 23.49
C GLN A 126 -19.82 -9.38 22.07
N ALA A 127 -19.34 -10.20 21.13
CA ALA A 127 -19.86 -10.23 19.76
C ALA A 127 -21.35 -10.63 19.71
N VAL A 128 -21.73 -11.66 20.47
CA VAL A 128 -23.13 -12.11 20.54
C VAL A 128 -24.01 -11.04 21.18
N ALA A 129 -23.59 -10.39 22.26
CA ALA A 129 -24.35 -9.31 22.87
C ALA A 129 -24.64 -8.16 21.89
N VAL A 130 -23.65 -7.76 21.09
CA VAL A 130 -23.85 -6.73 20.05
C VAL A 130 -24.79 -7.22 18.95
N LEU A 131 -24.64 -8.48 18.49
CA LEU A 131 -25.53 -9.05 17.48
C LEU A 131 -26.97 -9.12 17.96
N GLU A 132 -27.21 -9.56 19.20
CA GLU A 132 -28.54 -9.60 19.82
C GLU A 132 -29.13 -8.20 19.94
N ALA A 133 -28.33 -7.20 20.32
CA ALA A 133 -28.77 -5.81 20.44
C ALA A 133 -29.15 -5.19 19.08
N VAL A 134 -28.37 -5.46 18.03
CA VAL A 134 -28.60 -4.91 16.69
C VAL A 134 -29.77 -5.61 15.99
N THR A 135 -29.94 -6.91 16.21
CA THR A 135 -30.95 -7.71 15.49
C THR A 135 -32.24 -7.95 16.27
N GLY A 136 -32.24 -7.73 17.59
CA GLY A 136 -33.36 -8.03 18.50
C GLY A 136 -33.63 -9.53 18.69
N LYS A 137 -32.76 -10.41 18.20
CA LYS A 137 -32.89 -11.87 18.28
C LYS A 137 -31.93 -12.41 19.34
N LYS A 138 -32.31 -13.46 20.07
CA LYS A 138 -31.44 -14.15 21.03
C LYS A 138 -30.69 -15.30 20.38
N TYR A 139 -29.39 -15.38 20.65
CA TYR A 139 -28.44 -16.37 20.14
C TYR A 139 -27.62 -17.02 21.26
N SER A 140 -27.78 -16.58 22.51
CA SER A 140 -27.08 -17.05 23.71
C SER A 140 -27.21 -18.56 24.00
N GLU A 141 -28.15 -19.28 23.40
CA GLU A 141 -28.40 -20.71 23.69
C GLU A 141 -27.52 -21.69 22.89
N ASN A 142 -26.79 -21.22 21.87
CA ASN A 142 -25.99 -22.08 20.97
C ASN A 142 -24.48 -21.99 21.22
N ILE A 143 -24.06 -21.46 22.38
CA ILE A 143 -22.64 -21.33 22.74
C ILE A 143 -22.29 -22.48 23.70
N THR A 144 -21.82 -23.60 23.15
CA THR A 144 -20.98 -24.58 23.87
C THR A 144 -19.60 -24.62 23.22
#